data_AF-A0A6G3BX38-F1
#
_entry.id   AF-A0A6G3BX38-F1
#
_cell.length_a   1.000
_cell.length_b   1.000
_cell.length_c   1.000
_cell.angle_alpha   90.00
_cell.angle_beta   90.00
_cell.angle_gamma   90.00
#
_symmetry.space_group_name_H-M   'P 1'
#
loop_
_entity.id
_entity.type
_entity.pdbx_description
1 polymer ?
#
loop_
_entity_poly.entity_id
_entity_poly.type
_entity_poly.pdbx_seq_one_letter_code
_entity_poly.pdbx_strand_id
1 'polypeptide(L)' 'MSDHANADEDANFSEHEIDIVAIQGGVSREEAVKLLRANDGDPVSALVALGG' A
#
# COMPACT_ATOMS: atom_id res chain seq x y z
N MET A 1 -23.23 -19.82 6.61
CA MET A 1 -22.46 -18.73 7.23
C MET A 1 -21.36 -18.37 6.25
N SER A 2 -21.62 -17.37 5.40
CA SER A 2 -20.67 -16.90 4.39
C SER A 2 -20.91 -15.42 4.17
N ASP A 3 -20.79 -14.66 5.25
CA ASP A 3 -20.58 -13.22 5.13
C ASP A 3 -19.13 -13.04 4.71
N HIS A 4 -18.94 -13.00 3.39
CA HIS A 4 -17.75 -12.49 2.74
C HIS A 4 -17.74 -10.97 3.00
N ALA A 5 -17.46 -10.60 4.24
CA ALA A 5 -17.10 -9.23 4.56
C ALA A 5 -15.74 -9.02 3.88
N ASN A 6 -15.80 -8.54 2.65
CA ASN A 6 -14.72 -7.83 2.00
C ASN A 6 -14.47 -6.60 2.87
N ALA A 7 -13.78 -6.84 3.99
CA ALA A 7 -13.16 -5.80 4.75
C ALA A 7 -12.14 -5.22 3.77
N ASP A 8 -12.52 -4.12 3.13
CA ASP A 8 -11.63 -2.98 3.08
C ASP A 8 -11.14 -2.74 4.52
N GLU A 9 -10.20 -3.58 4.95
CA GLU A 9 -9.30 -3.29 6.04
C GLU A 9 -8.62 -2.03 5.54
N ASP A 10 -9.12 -0.91 6.05
CA ASP A 10 -8.50 0.39 6.04
C ASP A 10 -7.10 0.15 6.62
N ALA A 11 -6.22 -0.30 5.74
CA ALA A 11 -4.88 -0.69 6.09
C ALA A 11 -4.27 0.61 6.59
N ASN A 12 -4.16 0.69 7.91
CA ASN A 12 -3.91 1.90 8.66
C ASN A 12 -2.42 2.25 8.52
N PHE A 13 -1.97 2.39 7.28
CA PHE A 13 -0.66 2.89 6.95
C PHE A 13 -0.63 4.34 7.36
N SER A 14 0.47 4.72 7.99
CA SER A 14 0.70 6.12 8.28
C SER A 14 0.76 6.91 6.97
N GLU A 15 0.34 8.17 7.03
CA GLU A 15 0.49 9.06 5.87
C GLU A 15 1.94 9.16 5.42
N HIS A 16 2.90 8.98 6.35
CA HIS A 16 4.32 8.94 6.04
C HIS A 16 4.71 7.75 5.14
N GLU A 17 4.20 6.56 5.41
CA GLU A 17 4.47 5.37 4.59
C GLU A 17 3.85 5.51 3.19
N ILE A 18 2.63 6.05 3.12
CA ILE A 18 1.96 6.33 1.85
C ILE A 18 2.74 7.37 1.05
N ASP A 19 3.19 8.45 1.69
CA ASP A 19 3.99 9.50 1.04
C ASP A 19 5.35 8.99 0.58
N ILE A 20 6.01 8.13 1.36
CA ILE A 20 7.26 7.47 0.95
C ILE A 20 7.04 6.74 -0.37
N VAL A 21 6.02 5.87 -0.46
CA VAL A 21 5.78 5.06 -1.65
C VAL A 21 5.28 5.93 -2.81
N ALA A 22 4.41 6.90 -2.56
CA ALA A 22 3.89 7.79 -3.60
C ALA A 22 4.98 8.68 -4.21
N ILE A 23 5.78 9.34 -3.37
CA ILE A 23 6.81 10.29 -3.82
C ILE A 23 8.01 9.54 -4.43
N GLN A 24 8.53 8.54 -3.73
CA GLN A 24 9.74 7.83 -4.19
C GLN A 24 9.43 6.84 -5.32
N GLY A 25 8.23 6.24 -5.31
CA GLY A 25 7.75 5.38 -6.37
C GLY A 25 7.20 6.13 -7.58
N GLY A 26 6.95 7.45 -7.46
CA GLY A 26 6.37 8.26 -8.52
C GLY A 26 4.94 7.85 -8.90
N VAL A 27 4.18 7.33 -7.93
CA VAL A 27 2.82 6.80 -8.12
C VAL A 27 1.78 7.65 -7.36
N SER A 28 0.51 7.53 -7.76
CA SER A 28 -0.60 8.17 -7.06
C SER A 28 -0.78 7.62 -5.64
N ARG A 29 -1.34 8.40 -4.72
CA ARG A 29 -1.64 7.98 -3.33
C ARG A 29 -2.44 6.68 -3.27
N GLU A 30 -3.45 6.54 -4.13
CA GLU A 30 -4.27 5.33 -4.23
C GLU A 30 -3.45 4.10 -4.64
N GLU A 31 -2.47 4.28 -5.53
CA GLU A 31 -1.59 3.19 -5.97
C GLU A 31 -0.57 2.85 -4.88
N ALA A 32 -0.04 3.85 -4.17
CA ALA A 32 0.82 3.65 -3.01
C ALA A 32 0.12 2.82 -1.92
N VAL A 33 -1.15 3.10 -1.62
CA VAL A 33 -1.94 2.30 -0.66
C VAL A 33 -2.10 0.86 -1.14
N LYS A 34 -2.40 0.63 -2.42
CA LYS A 34 -2.50 -0.73 -2.99
C LYS A 34 -1.19 -1.48 -2.91
N LEU A 35 -0.07 -0.82 -3.22
CA LEU A 35 1.26 -1.41 -3.14
C LEU A 35 1.63 -1.75 -1.70
N LEU A 36 1.33 -0.87 -0.74
CA LEU A 36 1.52 -1.17 0.68
C LEU A 36 0.67 -2.37 1.10
N ARG A 37 -0.61 -2.45 0.72
CA ARG A 37 -1.45 -3.63 0.99
C ARG A 37 -0.87 -4.92 0.39
N ALA A 38 -0.33 -4.84 -0.83
CA ALA A 38 0.24 -5.99 -1.52
C ALA A 38 1.59 -6.45 -0.93
N ASN A 39 2.25 -5.62 -0.13
CA ASN A 39 3.57 -5.86 0.44
C ASN A 39 3.55 -5.84 1.97
N ASP A 40 2.45 -6.29 2.60
CA ASP A 40 2.30 -6.40 4.06
C ASP A 40 2.56 -5.08 4.83
N GLY A 41 2.36 -3.95 4.17
CA GLY A 41 2.61 -2.62 4.72
C GLY A 41 4.07 -2.17 4.72
N ASP A 42 4.99 -2.94 4.13
CA ASP A 42 6.40 -2.56 4.07
C ASP A 42 6.66 -1.60 2.89
N PRO A 43 6.98 -0.32 3.15
CA PRO A 43 7.18 0.67 2.09
C PRO A 43 8.42 0.37 1.24
N VAL A 44 9.44 -0.30 1.80
CA VAL A 44 10.65 -0.65 1.06
C VAL A 44 10.36 -1.74 0.04
N SER A 45 9.65 -2.79 0.43
CA SER A 45 9.21 -3.88 -0.45
C SER A 45 8.28 -3.37 -1.54
N ALA A 46 7.35 -2.46 -1.20
CA ALA A 46 6.50 -1.78 -2.17
C ALA A 46 7.29 -0.99 -3.22
N LEU A 47 8.34 -0.27 -2.80
CA LEU A 47 9.22 0.47 -3.73
C LEU A 47 10.09 -0.47 -4.58
N VAL A 48 10.62 -1.55 -4.01
CA VAL A 48 11.38 -2.56 -4.75
C VAL A 48 10.50 -3.22 -5.82
N ALA A 49 9.23 -3.49 -5.52
CA ALA A 49 8.28 -4.05 -6.48
C ALA A 49 7.97 -3.13 -7.68
N LEU A 50 8.20 -1.82 -7.56
CA LEU A 50 8.04 -0.86 -8.67
C LEU A 50 9.25 -0.80 -9.61
N GLY A 51 10.45 -1.07 -9.09
CA GLY A 51 11.70 -0.99 -9.84
C GLY A 51 12.30 -2.35 -10.25
N GLY A 52 11.68 -3.45 -9.83
CA GLY A 52 12.08 -4.83 -10.12
C GLY A 52 11.61 -5.34 -11.48
#